data_AF-A0A505IJQ2-F1
#
_entry.id   AF-A0A505IJQ2-F1
#
_cell.length_a   1.000
_cell.length_b   1.000
_cell.length_c   1.000
_cell.angle_alpha   90.00
_cell.angle_beta   90.00
_cell.angle_gamma   90.00
#
_symmetry.space_group_name_H-M   'P 1'
#
loop_
_entity.id
_entity.type
_entity.pdbx_description
1 polymer ?
#
loop_
_entity_poly.entity_id
_entity_poly.type
_entity_poly.pdbx_seq_one_letter_code
_entity_poly.pdbx_strand_id
1 'polypeptide(L)'
;MEEAIQILTAQKVRELLTLCGIGDRSDEPIKQHILGISNFDAIYAVKKDNALFVSKAMQSRYNETAYWDIIMKGAKLLDPAKLPTAMGRLDDFTTVEKHATKIFMEEAGYGISYANQRRCRRLWRRLFEM
;
A
#
# COMPACT_ATOMS: atom_id res chain seq x y z
N MET A 1 7.42 -3.11 57.85
CA MET A 1 6.14 -2.49 58.29
C MET A 1 5.15 -2.42 57.13
N GLU A 2 5.60 -2.02 55.94
CA GLU A 2 4.80 -1.89 54.72
C GLU A 2 4.25 -3.22 54.17
N GLU A 3 5.06 -4.29 54.16
CA GLU A 3 4.62 -5.64 53.75
C GLU A 3 3.49 -6.19 54.64
N ALA A 4 3.57 -5.98 55.96
CA ALA A 4 2.54 -6.43 56.89
C ALA A 4 1.21 -5.71 56.65
N ILE A 5 1.25 -4.43 56.28
CA ILE A 5 0.07 -3.65 55.91
C ILE A 5 -0.49 -4.18 54.59
N GLN A 6 0.35 -4.44 53.58
CA GLN A 6 -0.08 -4.98 52.30
C GLN A 6 -0.73 -6.36 52.42
N ILE A 7 -0.16 -7.25 53.24
CA ILE A 7 -0.72 -8.58 53.49
C ILE A 7 -2.09 -8.47 54.17
N LEU A 8 -2.21 -7.61 55.17
CA LEU A 8 -3.47 -7.38 55.89
C LEU A 8 -4.54 -6.75 54.97
N THR A 9 -4.17 -5.78 54.14
CA THR A 9 -5.06 -5.15 53.16
C THR A 9 -5.54 -6.18 52.14
N ALA A 10 -4.64 -7.00 51.59
CA ALA A 10 -5.01 -8.05 50.64
C ALA A 10 -5.94 -9.10 51.28
N GLN A 11 -5.74 -9.43 52.54
CA GLN A 11 -6.59 -10.36 53.28
C GLN A 11 -7.98 -9.77 53.54
N LYS A 12 -8.07 -8.50 53.96
CA LYS A 12 -9.35 -7.82 54.22
C LYS A 12 -10.15 -7.58 52.94
N VAL A 13 -9.49 -7.28 51.83
CA VAL A 13 -10.13 -7.16 50.51
C VAL A 13 -10.70 -8.51 50.07
N ARG A 14 -9.97 -9.61 50.25
CA ARG A 14 -10.48 -10.98 49.95
C ARG A 14 -11.68 -11.35 50.83
N GLU A 15 -11.64 -11.04 52.11
CA GLU A 15 -12.77 -11.26 53.03
C GLU A 15 -14.00 -10.47 52.60
N LEU A 16 -13.84 -9.19 52.24
CA LEU A 16 -14.94 -8.33 51.79
C LEU A 16 -15.55 -8.81 50.47
N LEU A 17 -14.71 -9.20 49.50
CA LEU A 17 -15.17 -9.76 48.23
C LEU A 17 -15.92 -11.08 48.41
N THR A 18 -15.48 -11.92 49.36
CA THR A 18 -16.16 -13.17 49.72
C THR A 18 -17.52 -12.90 50.37
N LEU A 19 -17.60 -11.93 51.29
CA LEU A 19 -18.84 -11.50 51.93
C LEU A 19 -19.85 -10.93 50.93
N CYS A 20 -19.39 -10.27 49.88
CA CYS A 20 -20.22 -9.78 48.78
C CYS A 20 -20.64 -10.86 47.77
N GLY A 21 -20.27 -12.14 47.98
CA GLY A 21 -20.58 -13.23 47.04
C GLY A 21 -19.78 -13.14 45.73
N ILE A 22 -18.70 -12.38 45.71
CA ILE A 22 -17.76 -12.19 44.59
C ILE A 22 -16.50 -13.04 44.82
N GLY A 23 -16.56 -14.01 45.74
CA GLY A 23 -15.49 -14.96 45.97
C GLY A 23 -15.24 -15.82 44.73
N ASP A 24 -14.04 -15.66 44.16
CA ASP A 24 -13.43 -16.55 43.17
C ASP A 24 -14.07 -16.59 41.76
N ARG A 25 -14.35 -15.42 41.17
CA ARG A 25 -14.50 -15.36 39.71
C ARG A 25 -13.11 -15.24 39.13
N SER A 26 -12.66 -16.26 38.40
CA SER A 26 -11.43 -16.15 37.62
C SER A 26 -11.57 -14.93 36.71
N ASP A 27 -10.62 -14.00 36.77
CA ASP A 27 -10.56 -12.88 35.82
C ASP A 27 -10.19 -13.36 34.40
N GLU A 28 -9.87 -14.64 34.27
CA GLU A 28 -9.41 -15.32 33.07
C GLU A 28 -10.40 -15.29 31.89
N PRO A 29 -11.72 -15.47 32.07
CA PRO A 29 -12.71 -15.33 31.00
C PRO A 29 -12.80 -13.88 30.50
N ILE A 30 -12.68 -12.90 31.40
CA ILE A 30 -12.69 -11.47 31.03
C ILE A 30 -11.41 -11.12 30.25
N LYS A 31 -10.25 -11.59 30.71
CA LYS A 31 -8.97 -11.44 29.99
C LYS A 31 -9.01 -12.11 28.61
N GLN A 32 -9.54 -13.34 28.52
CA GLN A 32 -9.73 -14.05 27.25
C GLN A 32 -10.68 -13.31 26.31
N HIS A 33 -11.75 -12.71 26.83
CA HIS A 33 -12.67 -11.90 26.03
C HIS A 33 -12.01 -10.60 25.53
N ILE A 34 -11.27 -9.90 26.39
CA ILE A 34 -10.52 -8.68 26.02
C ILE A 34 -9.44 -9.00 24.99
N LEU A 35 -8.71 -10.12 25.15
CA LEU A 35 -7.74 -10.61 24.17
C LEU A 35 -8.42 -11.01 22.86
N GLY A 36 -9.59 -11.63 22.91
CA GLY A 36 -10.40 -11.97 21.74
C GLY A 36 -10.88 -10.73 20.97
N ILE A 37 -11.40 -9.72 21.68
CA ILE A 37 -11.83 -8.43 21.11
C ILE A 37 -10.63 -7.71 20.50
N SER A 38 -9.50 -7.65 21.21
CA SER A 38 -8.25 -7.09 20.71
C SER A 38 -7.76 -7.80 19.44
N ASN A 39 -7.97 -9.11 19.34
CA ASN A 39 -7.65 -9.88 18.14
C ASN A 39 -8.61 -9.58 16.97
N PHE A 40 -9.90 -9.37 17.24
CA PHE A 40 -10.86 -8.93 16.22
C PHE A 40 -10.52 -7.54 15.68
N ASP A 41 -10.17 -6.59 16.55
CA ASP A 41 -9.75 -5.25 16.16
C ASP A 41 -8.45 -5.28 15.34
N ALA A 42 -7.49 -6.12 15.74
CA ALA A 42 -6.25 -6.33 14.99
C ALA A 42 -6.50 -6.96 13.61
N ILE A 43 -7.33 -8.00 13.53
CA ILE A 43 -7.70 -8.65 12.26
C ILE A 43 -8.46 -7.66 11.36
N TYR A 44 -9.35 -6.85 11.92
CA TYR A 44 -10.08 -5.83 11.19
C TYR A 44 -9.13 -4.76 10.62
N ALA A 45 -8.15 -4.30 11.41
CA ALA A 45 -7.13 -3.36 10.95
C ALA A 45 -6.33 -3.94 9.78
N VAL A 46 -5.87 -5.19 9.88
CA VAL A 46 -5.13 -5.87 8.79
C VAL A 46 -5.99 -5.99 7.52
N LYS A 47 -7.28 -6.34 7.65
CA LYS A 47 -8.20 -6.40 6.50
C LYS A 47 -8.38 -5.03 5.84
N LYS A 48 -8.50 -3.97 6.64
CA LYS A 48 -8.63 -2.59 6.14
C LYS A 48 -7.38 -2.14 5.40
N ASP A 49 -6.20 -2.43 5.92
CA ASP A 49 -4.93 -2.09 5.27
C ASP A 49 -4.76 -2.84 3.93
N ASN A 50 -5.09 -4.13 3.90
CA ASN A 50 -5.09 -4.91 2.68
C ASN A 50 -6.06 -4.34 1.63
N ALA A 51 -7.27 -3.97 2.04
CA ALA A 51 -8.26 -3.36 1.15
C ALA A 51 -7.76 -2.02 0.58
N LEU A 52 -7.12 -1.19 1.42
CA LEU A 52 -6.54 0.08 0.99
C LEU A 52 -5.40 -0.13 0.00
N PHE A 53 -4.52 -1.10 0.24
CA PHE A 53 -3.44 -1.44 -0.69
C PHE A 53 -3.97 -1.90 -2.05
N VAL A 54 -4.96 -2.81 -2.07
CA VAL A 54 -5.61 -3.26 -3.31
C VAL A 54 -6.27 -2.09 -4.04
N SER A 55 -6.96 -1.21 -3.32
CA SER A 55 -7.62 -0.04 -3.89
C SER A 55 -6.61 0.92 -4.55
N LYS A 56 -5.48 1.18 -3.88
CA LYS A 56 -4.38 1.98 -4.44
C LYS A 56 -3.77 1.32 -5.68
N ALA A 57 -3.57 0.00 -5.66
CA ALA A 57 -3.05 -0.73 -6.80
C ALA A 57 -4.01 -0.67 -8.01
N MET A 58 -5.32 -0.78 -7.78
CA MET A 58 -6.34 -0.62 -8.82
C MET A 58 -6.34 0.80 -9.39
N GLN A 59 -6.30 1.82 -8.52
CA GLN A 59 -6.23 3.21 -8.95
C GLN A 59 -4.97 3.50 -9.77
N SER A 60 -3.81 2.97 -9.36
CA SER A 60 -2.56 3.09 -10.14
C SER A 60 -2.71 2.52 -11.55
N ARG A 61 -3.30 1.32 -11.67
CA ARG A 61 -3.54 0.68 -12.98
C ARG A 61 -4.54 1.47 -13.83
N TYR A 62 -5.58 2.03 -13.22
CA TYR A 62 -6.50 2.92 -13.92
C TYR A 62 -5.76 4.15 -14.45
N ASN A 63 -4.91 4.79 -13.65
CA ASN A 63 -4.13 5.94 -14.07
C ASN A 63 -3.15 5.62 -15.22
N GLU A 64 -2.59 4.40 -15.25
CA GLU A 64 -1.72 3.94 -16.34
C GLU A 64 -2.40 3.96 -17.72
N THR A 65 -3.73 3.86 -17.79
CA THR A 65 -4.48 3.96 -19.05
C THR A 65 -4.35 5.34 -19.71
N ALA A 66 -4.12 6.40 -18.93
CA ALA A 66 -3.97 7.76 -19.44
C ALA A 66 -2.53 8.08 -19.87
N TYR A 67 -1.54 7.28 -19.46
CA TYR A 67 -0.13 7.62 -19.67
C TYR A 67 0.25 7.66 -21.15
N TRP A 68 -0.31 6.75 -21.95
CA TRP A 68 -0.04 6.75 -23.39
C TRP A 68 -0.58 8.01 -24.08
N ASP A 69 -1.77 8.50 -23.71
CA ASP A 69 -2.32 9.76 -24.23
C ASP A 69 -1.43 10.96 -23.90
N ILE A 70 -0.92 11.04 -22.67
CA ILE A 70 0.04 12.07 -22.25
C ILE A 70 1.31 11.99 -23.09
N ILE A 71 1.86 10.79 -23.29
CA ILE A 71 3.05 10.57 -24.11
C ILE A 71 2.79 11.00 -25.56
N MET A 72 1.64 10.65 -26.14
CA MET A 72 1.29 11.06 -27.51
C MET A 72 1.16 12.58 -27.64
N LYS A 73 0.57 13.26 -26.65
CA LYS A 73 0.52 14.73 -26.60
C LYS A 73 1.93 15.33 -26.55
N GLY A 74 2.82 14.79 -25.73
CA GLY A 74 4.22 15.20 -25.69
C GLY A 74 4.96 14.94 -27.02
N ALA A 75 4.75 13.78 -27.64
CA ALA A 75 5.38 13.42 -28.91
C ALA A 75 5.01 14.38 -30.05
N LYS A 76 3.78 14.89 -30.09
CA LYS A 76 3.33 15.89 -31.07
C LYS A 76 4.04 17.24 -30.97
N LEU A 77 4.62 17.55 -29.81
CA LEU A 77 5.36 18.79 -29.58
C LEU A 77 6.85 18.68 -29.95
N LEU A 78 7.33 17.47 -30.24
CA LEU A 78 8.73 17.23 -30.60
C LEU A 78 8.93 17.39 -32.11
N ASP A 79 10.04 18.03 -32.49
CA ASP A 79 10.52 18.09 -33.87
C ASP A 79 11.38 16.83 -34.16
N PRO A 80 10.93 15.92 -35.04
CA PRO A 80 11.66 14.69 -35.35
C PRO A 80 13.08 14.94 -35.89
N ALA A 81 13.30 16.06 -36.59
CA ALA A 81 14.59 16.37 -37.21
C ALA A 81 15.67 16.78 -36.18
N LYS A 82 15.24 17.18 -34.97
CA LYS A 82 16.14 17.59 -33.88
C LYS A 82 16.43 16.46 -32.90
N LEU A 83 15.78 15.31 -33.05
CA LEU A 83 15.97 14.19 -32.14
C LEU A 83 17.12 13.29 -32.62
N PRO A 84 17.97 12.81 -31.69
CA PRO A 84 18.94 11.80 -32.03
C PRO A 84 18.22 10.55 -32.55
N THR A 85 18.80 9.91 -33.56
CA THR A 85 18.27 8.66 -34.11
C THR A 85 18.00 7.67 -32.98
N ALA A 86 16.80 7.12 -32.96
CA ALA A 86 16.42 6.16 -31.92
C ALA A 86 17.36 4.95 -31.95
N MET A 87 18.24 4.86 -30.95
CA MET A 87 19.12 3.71 -30.75
C MET A 87 18.28 2.51 -30.29
N GLY A 88 18.41 1.38 -30.98
CA GLY A 88 17.82 0.11 -30.55
C GLY A 88 17.17 -0.70 -31.67
N ARG A 89 16.48 -1.77 -31.27
CA ARG A 89 15.81 -2.70 -32.18
C ARG A 89 14.66 -2.00 -32.91
N LEU A 90 14.51 -2.27 -34.21
CA LEU A 90 13.33 -1.90 -34.98
C LEU A 90 12.08 -2.43 -34.27
N ASP A 91 11.19 -1.52 -33.90
CA ASP A 91 9.89 -1.78 -33.29
C ASP A 91 8.88 -0.72 -33.78
N ASP A 92 7.60 -0.94 -33.49
CA ASP A 92 6.47 -0.16 -34.03
C ASP A 92 6.31 1.22 -33.34
N PHE A 93 7.39 1.77 -32.79
CA PHE A 93 7.42 3.05 -32.10
C PHE A 93 8.34 4.02 -32.85
N THR A 94 7.80 5.20 -33.14
CA THR A 94 8.50 6.33 -33.75
C THR A 94 9.57 6.91 -32.82
N THR A 95 10.55 7.63 -33.39
CA THR A 95 11.60 8.31 -32.61
C THR A 95 11.03 9.32 -31.61
N VAL A 96 9.97 10.03 -31.98
CA VAL A 96 9.27 11.00 -31.12
C VAL A 96 8.54 10.33 -29.96
N GLU A 97 7.86 9.20 -30.20
CA GLU A 97 7.22 8.43 -29.12
C GLU A 97 8.26 7.87 -28.15
N LYS A 98 9.39 7.39 -28.65
CA LYS A 98 10.49 6.89 -27.81
C LYS A 98 11.05 7.98 -26.91
N HIS A 99 11.31 9.17 -27.46
CA HIS A 99 11.80 10.32 -26.70
C HIS A 99 10.76 10.83 -25.69
N ALA A 100 9.52 11.04 -26.12
CA ALA A 100 8.45 11.49 -25.24
C ALA A 100 8.21 10.50 -24.08
N THR A 101 8.30 9.18 -24.34
CA THR A 101 8.21 8.19 -23.27
C THR A 101 9.38 8.30 -22.29
N LYS A 102 10.62 8.47 -22.78
CA LYS A 102 11.78 8.62 -21.89
C LYS A 102 11.60 9.84 -20.99
N ILE A 103 11.22 10.98 -21.55
CA ILE A 103 10.97 12.22 -20.81
C ILE A 103 9.87 12.00 -19.77
N PHE A 104 8.73 11.45 -20.18
CA PHE A 104 7.64 11.14 -19.25
C PHE A 104 8.08 10.23 -18.11
N MET A 105 8.84 9.17 -18.41
CA MET A 105 9.36 8.23 -17.41
C MET A 105 10.31 8.91 -16.42
N GLU A 106 11.20 9.77 -16.91
CA GLU A 106 12.15 10.53 -16.08
C GLU A 106 11.41 11.48 -15.13
N GLU A 107 10.47 12.28 -15.64
CA GLU A 107 9.63 13.20 -14.86
C GLU A 107 8.73 12.46 -13.85
N ALA A 108 8.20 11.30 -14.22
CA ALA A 108 7.33 10.49 -13.37
C ALA A 108 8.09 9.56 -12.41
N GLY A 109 9.42 9.60 -12.37
CA GLY A 109 10.25 8.83 -11.45
C GLY A 109 10.39 7.33 -11.79
N TYR A 110 10.15 6.93 -13.04
CA TYR A 110 10.36 5.57 -13.52
C TYR A 110 11.83 5.32 -13.90
N GLY A 111 12.31 4.10 -13.66
CA GLY A 111 13.64 3.69 -14.12
C GLY A 111 13.77 3.75 -15.66
N ILE A 112 14.76 4.49 -16.16
CA ILE A 112 14.95 4.78 -17.59
C ILE A 112 15.82 3.75 -18.34
N SER A 113 15.96 2.52 -17.85
CA SER A 113 16.71 1.49 -18.59
C SER A 113 16.03 1.17 -19.93
N TYR A 114 16.80 0.90 -20.99
CA TYR A 114 16.24 0.60 -22.32
C TYR A 114 15.19 -0.53 -22.30
N ALA A 115 15.44 -1.58 -21.51
CA ALA A 115 14.51 -2.69 -21.34
C ALA A 115 13.20 -2.24 -20.66
N ASN A 116 13.29 -1.43 -19.60
CA ASN A 116 12.12 -0.94 -18.89
C ASN A 116 11.30 0.03 -19.75
N GLN A 117 11.97 0.97 -20.43
CA GLN A 117 11.30 1.90 -21.35
C GLN A 117 10.48 1.15 -22.42
N ARG A 118 11.05 0.09 -23.01
CA ARG A 118 10.35 -0.73 -24.00
C ARG A 118 9.16 -1.48 -23.40
N ARG A 119 9.32 -2.03 -22.19
CA ARG A 119 8.25 -2.71 -21.46
C ARG A 119 7.10 -1.75 -21.16
N CYS A 120 7.40 -0.57 -20.61
CA CYS A 120 6.42 0.46 -20.27
C CYS A 120 5.68 0.96 -21.52
N ARG A 121 6.37 1.31 -22.61
CA ARG A 121 5.72 1.73 -23.88
C ARG A 121 4.70 0.72 -24.38
N ARG A 122 5.07 -0.56 -24.41
CA ARG A 122 4.17 -1.64 -24.86
C ARG A 122 3.00 -1.87 -23.92
N LEU A 123 3.21 -1.70 -22.62
CA LEU A 123 2.14 -1.84 -21.64
C LEU A 123 1.14 -0.70 -21.81
N TRP A 124 1.60 0.55 -21.74
CA TRP A 124 0.73 1.72 -21.77
C TRP A 124 0.02 1.90 -23.10
N ARG A 125 0.68 1.64 -24.24
CA ARG A 125 0.00 1.63 -25.55
C ARG A 125 -1.14 0.60 -25.58
N ARG A 126 -0.90 -0.64 -25.12
CA ARG A 126 -1.96 -1.67 -25.07
C ARG A 126 -3.09 -1.31 -24.13
N LEU A 127 -2.79 -0.73 -22.97
CA LEU A 127 -3.82 -0.28 -22.03
C LEU A 127 -4.69 0.86 -22.60
N PHE A 128 -4.12 1.68 -23.48
CA PHE A 128 -4.84 2.75 -24.16
C PHE A 128 -5.69 2.24 -25.34
N GLU A 129 -5.27 1.17 -26.00
CA GLU A 129 -5.97 0.54 -27.13
C GLU A 129 -7.08 -0.44 -26.70
N MET A 130 -7.16 -0.78 -25.42
CA MET A 130 -8.24 -1.59 -24.82
C MET A 130 -9.53 -0.81 -24.69
#